data_AF-A0A662U4G3-F1
#
_entry.id   AF-A0A662U4G3-F1
#
_cell.length_a   1.000
_cell.length_b   1.000
_cell.length_c   1.000
_cell.angle_alpha   90.00
_cell.angle_beta   90.00
_cell.angle_gamma   90.00
#
_symmetry.space_group_name_H-M   'P 1'
#
loop_
_entity.id
_entity.type
_entity.pdbx_description
1 polymer ?
#
loop_
_entity_poly.entity_id
_entity_poly.type
_entity_poly.pdbx_seq_one_letter_code
_entity_poly.pdbx_strand_id
1 'polypeptide(L)'
;MTYSIVALSSNREMLGVAVASGSLAVGSRVPWAKVGVGAVATQAYTNPALGPIILKLLSKGYSAENALKKALERDKEPEKRQVAVIDYKGNKAYHNGALIPKNYGAYIGENCACIGNLIVNTEIPKAMCKTFEKKYGEDFIYALLLALVTAHRLGGDRRGDRSAALLVVSETPYGELYDRVVDLRVDYSPNPVQELIELYEIHKALR
;
A
#
# COMPACT_ATOMS: atom_id res chain seq x y z
N MET A 1 -13.04 1.62 -4.68
CA MET A 1 -13.16 2.26 -3.36
C MET A 1 -12.01 1.75 -2.53
N THR A 2 -10.87 2.40 -2.67
CA THR A 2 -9.63 2.00 -2.00
C THR A 2 -8.64 3.14 -2.09
N TYR A 3 -7.90 3.40 -1.02
CA TYR A 3 -6.67 4.18 -1.06
C TYR A 3 -5.55 3.43 -0.35
N SER A 4 -4.35 3.50 -0.90
CA SER A 4 -3.20 2.75 -0.41
C SER A 4 -1.91 3.52 -0.60
N ILE A 5 -0.96 3.28 0.29
CA ILE A 5 0.43 3.74 0.21
C ILE A 5 1.35 2.53 0.17
N VAL A 6 2.35 2.56 -0.72
CA VAL A 6 3.55 1.70 -0.65
C VAL A 6 4.74 2.57 -0.29
N ALA A 7 5.62 2.12 0.59
CA ALA A 7 6.76 2.92 1.05
C ALA A 7 8.00 2.09 1.41
N LEU A 8 9.14 2.78 1.46
CA LEU A 8 10.45 2.28 1.88
C LEU A 8 10.98 3.20 2.98
N SER A 9 11.53 2.65 4.06
CA SER A 9 12.12 3.46 5.13
C SER A 9 13.40 4.18 4.66
N SER A 10 13.79 5.25 5.35
CA SER A 10 14.99 6.05 5.01
C SER A 10 16.28 5.22 5.04
N ASN A 11 16.40 4.32 6.02
CA ASN A 11 17.51 3.36 6.14
C ASN A 11 17.37 2.14 5.22
N ARG A 12 16.27 2.04 4.45
CA ARG A 12 15.91 0.95 3.54
C ARG A 12 15.68 -0.41 4.21
N GLU A 13 15.64 -0.50 5.53
CA GLU A 13 15.44 -1.76 6.25
C GLU A 13 13.99 -2.24 6.24
N MET A 14 13.03 -1.34 6.00
CA MET A 14 11.61 -1.65 6.04
C MET A 14 10.91 -1.27 4.73
N LEU A 15 10.06 -2.20 4.27
CA LEU A 15 9.10 -1.97 3.20
C LEU A 15 7.70 -2.09 3.79
N GLY A 16 6.79 -1.22 3.38
CA GLY A 16 5.46 -1.16 3.96
C GLY A 16 4.37 -0.91 2.94
N VAL A 17 3.20 -1.48 3.21
CA VAL A 17 1.94 -1.16 2.54
C VAL A 17 0.87 -0.90 3.59
N ALA A 18 0.17 0.22 3.45
CA ALA A 18 -1.03 0.49 4.24
C ALA A 18 -2.19 0.80 3.29
N VAL A 19 -3.37 0.28 3.61
CA VAL A 19 -4.55 0.38 2.75
C VAL A 19 -5.83 0.49 3.57
N ALA A 20 -6.80 1.26 3.08
CA ALA A 20 -8.18 1.21 3.56
C ALA A 20 -9.17 1.22 2.40
N SER A 21 -10.37 0.68 2.66
CA SER A 21 -11.42 0.50 1.68
C SER A 21 -12.77 0.32 2.36
N GLY A 22 -13.87 0.76 1.77
CA GLY A 22 -15.21 0.33 2.15
C GLY A 22 -15.69 -0.95 1.47
N SER A 23 -14.78 -1.87 1.23
CA SER A 23 -15.09 -3.26 0.90
C SER A 23 -14.57 -4.17 2.00
N LEU A 24 -15.08 -5.40 2.08
CA LEU A 24 -14.66 -6.38 3.07
C LEU A 24 -13.19 -6.82 2.86
N ALA A 25 -12.47 -7.00 3.97
CA ALA A 25 -11.19 -7.71 4.05
C ALA A 25 -10.13 -7.27 3.03
N VAL A 26 -9.90 -5.96 2.89
CA VAL A 26 -8.95 -5.41 1.90
C VAL A 26 -7.52 -5.94 2.07
N GLY A 27 -7.11 -6.24 3.32
CA GLY A 27 -5.80 -6.78 3.65
C GLY A 27 -5.47 -8.14 3.02
N SER A 28 -6.49 -8.92 2.64
CA SER A 28 -6.29 -10.22 1.99
C SER A 28 -5.79 -10.13 0.54
N ARG A 29 -5.95 -8.98 -0.12
CA ARG A 29 -5.80 -8.87 -1.58
C ARG A 29 -4.92 -7.72 -2.06
N VAL A 30 -4.89 -6.59 -1.35
CA VAL A 30 -4.20 -5.38 -1.81
C VAL A 30 -2.72 -5.35 -1.42
N PRO A 31 -2.33 -5.53 -0.14
CA PRO A 31 -0.95 -5.31 0.28
C PRO A 31 -0.06 -6.52 0.04
N TRP A 32 1.08 -6.28 -0.61
CA TRP A 32 2.13 -7.27 -0.81
C TRP A 32 3.49 -6.62 -0.57
N ALA A 33 4.38 -7.28 0.15
CA ALA A 33 5.75 -6.82 0.32
C ALA A 33 6.69 -8.01 0.52
N LYS A 34 7.96 -7.81 0.18
CA LYS A 34 9.04 -8.75 0.50
C LYS A 34 10.31 -7.96 0.82
N VAL A 35 10.93 -8.26 1.96
CA VAL A 35 12.18 -7.61 2.40
C VAL A 35 13.27 -7.75 1.33
N GLY A 36 14.07 -6.71 1.13
CA GLY A 36 15.12 -6.69 0.10
C GLY A 36 14.63 -6.63 -1.35
N VAL A 37 13.31 -6.69 -1.59
CA VAL A 37 12.73 -6.79 -2.93
C VAL A 37 11.85 -5.58 -3.28
N GLY A 38 10.77 -5.35 -2.53
CA GLY A 38 9.84 -4.25 -2.79
C GLY A 38 8.48 -4.42 -2.14
N ALA A 39 7.60 -3.45 -2.40
CA ALA A 39 6.21 -3.41 -1.94
C ALA A 39 5.27 -3.04 -3.08
N VAL A 40 4.08 -3.65 -3.08
CA VAL A 40 3.07 -3.54 -4.14
C VAL A 40 1.68 -3.42 -3.51
N ALA A 41 0.90 -2.48 -4.02
CA ALA A 41 -0.54 -2.38 -3.76
C ALA A 41 -1.30 -2.60 -5.07
N THR A 42 -2.16 -3.62 -5.16
CA THR A 42 -3.01 -3.91 -6.32
C THR A 42 -4.49 -3.75 -5.95
N GLN A 43 -5.21 -2.84 -6.61
CA GLN A 43 -6.55 -2.42 -6.23
C GLN A 43 -7.46 -2.10 -7.45
N ALA A 44 -8.58 -1.42 -7.20
CA ALA A 44 -9.71 -1.24 -8.13
C ALA A 44 -10.45 -2.57 -8.38
N TYR A 45 -10.50 -3.05 -9.63
CA TYR A 45 -10.92 -4.43 -9.89
C TYR A 45 -9.73 -5.35 -9.62
N THR A 46 -9.44 -5.55 -8.33
CA THR A 46 -8.21 -6.15 -7.84
C THR A 46 -7.94 -7.50 -8.51
N ASN A 47 -6.76 -7.62 -9.12
CA ASN A 47 -6.14 -8.90 -9.40
C ASN A 47 -5.04 -9.14 -8.35
N PRO A 48 -5.27 -9.98 -7.33
CA PRO A 48 -4.29 -10.24 -6.27
C PRO A 48 -2.99 -10.86 -6.80
N ALA A 49 -3.05 -11.60 -7.93
CA ALA A 49 -1.89 -12.26 -8.51
C ALA A 49 -0.80 -11.27 -8.99
N LEU A 50 -1.16 -10.01 -9.27
CA LEU A 50 -0.20 -8.99 -9.68
C LEU A 50 0.84 -8.70 -8.58
N GLY A 51 0.46 -8.78 -7.30
CA GLY A 51 1.37 -8.61 -6.16
C GLY A 51 2.60 -9.52 -6.24
N PRO A 52 2.43 -10.85 -6.11
CA PRO A 52 3.55 -11.80 -6.17
C PRO A 52 4.24 -11.83 -7.54
N ILE A 53 3.52 -11.58 -8.65
CA ILE A 53 4.15 -11.50 -9.99
C ILE A 53 5.13 -10.32 -10.06
N ILE A 54 4.72 -9.14 -9.61
CA ILE A 54 5.56 -7.94 -9.61
C ILE A 54 6.75 -8.14 -8.67
N LEU A 55 6.53 -8.65 -7.44
CA LEU A 55 7.62 -8.94 -6.51
C LEU A 55 8.64 -9.94 -7.09
N LYS A 56 8.19 -10.97 -7.82
CA LYS A 56 9.06 -11.92 -8.52
C LYS A 56 9.86 -11.28 -9.65
N LEU A 57 9.35 -10.24 -10.30
CA LEU A 57 10.09 -9.47 -11.30
C LEU A 57 11.10 -8.55 -10.61
N LEU A 58 10.73 -7.87 -9.53
CA LEU A 58 11.66 -7.06 -8.74
C LEU A 58 12.84 -7.90 -8.22
N SER A 59 12.58 -9.11 -7.73
CA SER A 59 13.64 -10.01 -7.23
C SER A 59 14.60 -10.48 -8.33
N LYS A 60 14.24 -10.31 -9.61
CA LYS A 60 15.10 -10.56 -10.78
C LYS A 60 15.86 -9.32 -11.24
N GLY A 61 15.78 -8.22 -10.51
CA GLY A 61 16.49 -6.97 -10.80
C GLY A 61 15.77 -6.01 -11.74
N TYR A 62 14.51 -6.28 -12.10
CA TYR A 62 13.72 -5.29 -12.85
C TYR A 62 13.41 -4.08 -11.95
N SER A 63 13.42 -2.87 -12.51
CA SER A 63 12.93 -1.67 -11.83
C SER A 63 11.43 -1.75 -11.57
N ALA A 64 10.94 -0.98 -10.60
CA ALA A 64 9.51 -0.81 -10.32
C ALA A 64 8.65 -0.62 -11.59
N GLU A 65 9.04 0.30 -12.48
CA GLU A 65 8.34 0.57 -13.74
C GLU A 65 8.33 -0.64 -14.68
N ASN A 66 9.49 -1.26 -14.91
CA ASN A 66 9.60 -2.39 -15.83
C ASN A 66 8.88 -3.64 -15.30
N ALA A 67 8.94 -3.89 -14.00
CA ALA A 67 8.23 -4.99 -13.35
C ALA A 67 6.71 -4.79 -13.45
N LEU A 68 6.22 -3.59 -13.18
CA LEU A 68 4.81 -3.25 -13.33
C LEU A 68 4.33 -3.43 -14.76
N LYS A 69 5.04 -2.85 -15.74
CA LYS A 69 4.70 -2.97 -17.16
C LYS A 69 4.61 -4.43 -17.60
N LYS A 70 5.63 -5.23 -17.30
CA LYS A 70 5.67 -6.66 -17.66
C LYS A 70 4.59 -7.50 -17.00
N ALA A 71 4.20 -7.16 -15.77
CA ALA A 71 3.10 -7.84 -15.11
C ALA A 71 1.76 -7.51 -15.78
N LEU A 72 1.53 -6.24 -16.14
CA LEU A 72 0.31 -5.79 -16.80
C LEU A 72 0.18 -6.30 -18.24
N GLU A 73 1.28 -6.49 -18.98
CA GLU A 73 1.29 -7.15 -20.29
C GLU A 73 0.70 -8.58 -20.26
N ARG A 74 0.68 -9.21 -19.08
CA ARG A 74 0.14 -10.55 -18.87
C ARG A 74 -1.24 -10.55 -18.21
N ASP A 75 -1.73 -9.40 -17.75
CA ASP A 75 -3.10 -9.26 -17.25
C ASP A 75 -4.05 -9.23 -18.43
N LYS A 76 -5.21 -9.89 -18.32
CA LYS A 76 -6.21 -9.91 -19.39
C LYS A 76 -7.02 -8.62 -19.48
N GLU A 77 -7.05 -7.82 -18.40
CA GLU A 77 -7.83 -6.58 -18.33
C GLU A 77 -7.03 -5.50 -17.55
N PRO A 78 -5.80 -5.15 -17.99
CA PRO A 78 -4.95 -4.17 -17.30
C PRO A 78 -5.64 -2.81 -17.16
N GLU A 79 -6.55 -2.46 -18.06
CA GLU A 79 -7.37 -1.26 -18.01
C GLU A 79 -8.35 -1.21 -16.82
N LYS A 80 -8.59 -2.33 -16.14
CA LYS A 80 -9.42 -2.40 -14.91
C LYS A 80 -8.60 -2.37 -13.63
N ARG A 81 -7.26 -2.32 -13.72
CA ARG A 81 -6.36 -2.41 -12.56
C ARG A 81 -5.88 -1.04 -12.12
N GLN A 82 -5.67 -0.88 -10.82
CA GLN A 82 -4.89 0.22 -10.28
C GLN A 82 -3.78 -0.37 -9.41
N VAL A 83 -2.52 -0.01 -9.69
CA VAL A 83 -1.37 -0.64 -9.02
C VAL A 83 -0.34 0.41 -8.64
N ALA A 84 0.26 0.29 -7.46
CA ALA A 84 1.44 1.05 -7.05
C ALA A 84 2.54 0.07 -6.65
N VAL A 85 3.78 0.41 -6.98
CA VAL A 85 4.96 -0.38 -6.66
C VAL A 85 6.11 0.52 -6.23
N ILE A 86 6.85 0.08 -5.23
CA ILE A 86 8.17 0.60 -4.86
C ILE A 86 9.14 -0.57 -4.79
N ASP A 87 10.31 -0.44 -5.43
CA ASP A 87 11.38 -1.43 -5.31
C ASP A 87 12.35 -1.08 -4.17
N TYR A 88 13.18 -2.05 -3.76
CA TYR A 88 14.13 -1.87 -2.65
C TYR A 88 15.23 -0.83 -2.94
N LYS A 89 15.42 -0.43 -4.21
CA LYS A 89 16.33 0.66 -4.58
C LYS A 89 15.67 2.03 -4.41
N GLY A 90 14.37 2.05 -4.12
CA GLY A 90 13.59 3.27 -4.04
C GLY A 90 13.22 3.82 -5.41
N ASN A 91 13.00 2.99 -6.44
CA ASN A 91 12.25 3.43 -7.62
C ASN A 91 10.76 3.16 -7.38
N LYS A 92 9.90 4.04 -7.90
CA LYS A 92 8.44 3.95 -7.76
C LYS A 92 7.78 3.94 -9.14
N ALA A 93 6.66 3.25 -9.26
CA ALA A 93 5.78 3.34 -10.41
C ALA A 93 4.32 3.12 -9.99
N TYR A 94 3.39 3.59 -10.80
CA TYR A 94 1.97 3.28 -10.65
C TYR A 94 1.31 3.07 -12.01
N HIS A 95 0.14 2.44 -12.00
CA HIS A 95 -0.73 2.26 -13.15
C HIS A 95 -2.16 2.62 -12.77
N ASN A 96 -2.80 3.45 -13.59
CA ASN A 96 -4.24 3.72 -13.54
C ASN A 96 -4.86 3.20 -14.83
N GLY A 97 -5.57 2.08 -14.76
CA GLY A 97 -6.30 1.56 -15.91
C GLY A 97 -7.42 2.51 -16.35
N ALA A 98 -7.69 2.58 -17.65
CA ALA A 98 -8.68 3.51 -18.23
C ALA A 98 -10.14 3.21 -17.80
N LEU A 99 -10.42 2.02 -17.28
CA LEU A 99 -11.74 1.54 -16.86
C LEU A 99 -11.87 1.38 -15.34
N ILE A 100 -10.95 1.94 -14.54
CA ILE A 100 -11.08 1.94 -13.08
C ILE A 100 -12.21 2.88 -12.61
N PRO A 101 -12.78 2.67 -11.41
CA PRO A 101 -13.81 3.56 -10.88
C PRO A 101 -13.36 5.02 -10.85
N LYS A 102 -14.25 5.93 -11.29
CA LYS A 102 -14.01 7.39 -11.35
C LYS A 102 -13.64 7.99 -9.99
N ASN A 103 -13.13 9.22 -10.03
CA ASN A 103 -12.48 9.88 -8.90
C ASN A 103 -11.33 9.02 -8.39
N TYR A 104 -10.31 8.90 -9.22
CA TYR A 104 -9.08 8.21 -8.93
C TYR A 104 -7.91 9.19 -9.01
N GLY A 105 -6.82 8.83 -8.36
CA GLY A 105 -5.60 9.61 -8.37
C GLY A 105 -4.40 8.74 -8.00
N ALA A 106 -3.23 9.26 -8.29
CA ALA A 106 -1.96 8.68 -7.90
C ALA A 106 -0.98 9.82 -7.60
N TYR A 107 -0.03 9.57 -6.72
CA TYR A 107 1.05 10.51 -6.43
C TYR A 107 2.31 9.74 -6.05
N ILE A 108 3.45 10.13 -6.64
CA ILE A 108 4.76 9.62 -6.27
C ILE A 108 5.42 10.65 -5.35
N GLY A 109 5.72 10.21 -4.12
CA GLY A 109 6.52 10.96 -3.16
C GLY A 109 7.98 10.52 -3.18
N GLU A 110 8.77 11.08 -2.26
CA GLU A 110 10.21 10.80 -2.13
C GLU A 110 10.49 9.31 -1.89
N ASN A 111 9.89 8.74 -0.83
CA ASN A 111 10.06 7.34 -0.42
C ASN A 111 8.74 6.56 -0.36
N CYS A 112 7.74 7.00 -1.11
CA CYS A 112 6.44 6.33 -1.18
C CYS A 112 5.73 6.59 -2.50
N ALA A 113 4.71 5.79 -2.79
CA ALA A 113 3.71 6.08 -3.81
C ALA A 113 2.32 5.81 -3.24
N CYS A 114 1.39 6.74 -3.45
CA CYS A 114 0.00 6.59 -3.05
C CYS A 114 -0.91 6.51 -4.27
N ILE A 115 -1.96 5.69 -4.17
CA ILE A 115 -3.00 5.56 -5.19
C ILE A 115 -4.37 5.52 -4.52
N GLY A 116 -5.39 5.98 -5.25
CA GLY A 116 -6.78 5.90 -4.78
C GLY A 116 -7.77 5.80 -5.94
N ASN A 117 -8.89 5.10 -5.73
CA ASN A 117 -10.02 5.04 -6.66
C ASN A 117 -11.37 5.04 -5.92
N LEU A 118 -12.37 5.67 -6.52
CA LEU A 118 -13.66 5.99 -5.90
C LEU A 118 -13.52 6.78 -4.58
N ILE A 119 -12.51 7.64 -4.53
CA ILE A 119 -12.21 8.54 -3.41
C ILE A 119 -13.02 9.83 -3.53
N VAL A 120 -13.28 10.50 -2.41
CA VAL A 120 -14.08 11.74 -2.39
C VAL A 120 -13.34 12.92 -3.05
N ASN A 121 -12.00 12.90 -3.01
CA ASN A 121 -11.14 13.97 -3.48
C ASN A 121 -9.87 13.39 -4.15
N THR A 122 -9.55 13.82 -5.37
CA THR A 122 -8.38 13.38 -6.14
C THR A 122 -7.03 13.81 -5.53
N GLU A 123 -7.04 14.76 -4.59
CA GLU A 123 -5.83 15.19 -3.85
C GLU A 123 -5.43 14.23 -2.72
N ILE A 124 -6.28 13.26 -2.35
CA ILE A 124 -6.00 12.32 -1.25
C ILE A 124 -4.64 11.63 -1.39
N PRO A 125 -4.28 11.01 -2.53
CA PRO A 125 -2.97 10.37 -2.68
C PRO A 125 -1.78 11.31 -2.42
N LYS A 126 -1.89 12.57 -2.85
CA LYS A 126 -0.86 13.59 -2.60
C LYS A 126 -0.78 13.95 -1.11
N ALA A 127 -1.93 14.14 -0.46
CA ALA A 127 -1.98 14.42 0.97
C ALA A 127 -1.42 13.28 1.83
N MET A 128 -1.69 12.02 1.42
CA MET A 128 -1.11 10.82 2.04
C MET A 128 0.42 10.83 1.94
N CYS A 129 0.98 10.96 0.73
CA CYS A 129 2.43 11.02 0.54
C CYS A 129 3.07 12.15 1.37
N LYS A 130 2.49 13.36 1.32
CA LYS A 130 3.01 14.51 2.06
C LYS A 130 2.95 14.35 3.58
N THR A 131 1.96 13.60 4.08
CA THR A 131 1.89 13.26 5.52
C THR A 131 2.98 12.25 5.89
N PHE A 132 3.12 11.19 5.09
CA PHE A 132 4.15 10.18 5.28
C PHE A 132 5.56 10.80 5.29
N GLU A 133 5.87 11.63 4.28
CA GLU A 133 7.17 12.31 4.12
C GLU A 133 7.59 13.14 5.33
N LYS A 134 6.64 13.69 6.10
CA LYS A 134 6.95 14.48 7.30
C LYS A 134 7.35 13.65 8.51
N LYS A 135 7.02 12.36 8.52
CA LYS A 135 7.10 11.52 9.73
C LYS A 135 7.89 10.22 9.57
N TYR A 136 8.13 9.78 8.34
CA TYR A 136 8.76 8.47 8.10
C TYR A 136 10.20 8.36 8.60
N GLY A 137 10.91 9.47 8.80
CA GLY A 137 12.24 9.48 9.41
C GLY A 137 12.23 9.32 10.93
N GLU A 138 11.11 9.62 11.59
CA GLU A 138 10.94 9.46 13.05
C GLU A 138 10.39 8.06 13.39
N ASP A 139 9.28 7.68 12.73
CA ASP A 139 8.63 6.37 12.90
C ASP A 139 7.97 5.97 11.58
N PHE A 140 8.59 5.03 10.87
CA PHE A 140 8.14 4.58 9.56
C PHE A 140 6.74 3.96 9.58
N ILE A 141 6.45 3.14 10.59
CA ILE A 141 5.20 2.39 10.68
C ILE A 141 4.06 3.33 11.06
N TYR A 142 4.30 4.23 12.02
CA TYR A 142 3.34 5.25 12.38
C TYR A 142 3.09 6.24 11.23
N ALA A 143 4.10 6.57 10.42
CA ALA A 143 3.93 7.42 9.24
C ALA A 143 2.99 6.79 8.19
N LEU A 144 3.00 5.47 8.02
CA LEU A 144 2.04 4.75 7.17
C LEU A 144 0.60 4.88 7.71
N LEU A 145 0.42 4.70 9.02
CA LEU A 145 -0.88 4.87 9.67
C LEU A 145 -1.39 6.31 9.55
N LEU A 146 -0.53 7.30 9.77
CA LEU A 146 -0.88 8.71 9.61
C LEU A 146 -1.31 9.06 8.19
N ALA A 147 -0.71 8.42 7.17
CA ALA A 147 -1.17 8.57 5.80
C ALA A 147 -2.63 8.10 5.64
N LEU A 148 -3.01 6.95 6.21
CA LEU A 148 -4.40 6.49 6.19
C LEU A 148 -5.34 7.43 6.97
N VAL A 149 -4.90 7.95 8.12
CA VAL A 149 -5.66 8.94 8.90
C VAL A 149 -5.92 10.21 8.10
N THR A 150 -4.91 10.72 7.40
CA THR A 150 -5.06 11.91 6.55
C THR A 150 -6.07 11.66 5.44
N ALA A 151 -6.01 10.51 4.76
CA ALA A 151 -6.98 10.16 3.74
C ALA A 151 -8.41 10.06 4.31
N HIS A 152 -8.57 9.37 5.44
CA HIS A 152 -9.86 9.22 6.14
C HIS A 152 -10.46 10.58 6.52
N ARG A 153 -9.66 11.50 7.09
CA ARG A 153 -10.10 12.86 7.45
C ARG A 153 -10.52 13.71 6.27
N LEU A 154 -9.94 13.46 5.09
CA LEU A 154 -10.36 14.11 3.84
C LEU A 154 -11.63 13.49 3.26
N GLY A 155 -12.26 12.54 3.97
CA GLY A 155 -13.47 11.82 3.61
C GLY A 155 -13.22 10.49 2.93
N GLY A 156 -11.95 10.14 2.68
CA GLY A 156 -11.50 8.83 2.21
C GLY A 156 -12.32 8.28 1.05
N ASP A 157 -12.92 7.14 1.32
CA ASP A 157 -13.66 6.35 0.36
C ASP A 157 -15.14 6.79 0.31
N ARG A 158 -15.69 7.07 -0.88
CA ARG A 158 -17.02 7.74 -1.06
C ARG A 158 -18.24 7.04 -0.43
N ARG A 159 -18.13 5.78 -0.03
CA ARG A 159 -19.18 4.96 0.61
C ARG A 159 -18.87 4.72 2.11
N GLY A 160 -17.80 5.34 2.63
CA GLY A 160 -17.25 5.13 3.97
C GLY A 160 -16.30 3.93 4.06
N ASP A 161 -15.27 4.04 4.90
CA ASP A 161 -14.29 2.96 5.09
C ASP A 161 -14.91 1.77 5.85
N ARG A 162 -14.53 0.54 5.48
CA ARG A 162 -15.04 -0.70 6.10
C ARG A 162 -13.95 -1.71 6.45
N SER A 163 -12.78 -1.66 5.83
CA SER A 163 -11.63 -2.46 6.21
C SER A 163 -10.35 -1.68 6.01
N ALA A 164 -9.32 -2.05 6.75
CA ALA A 164 -7.99 -1.49 6.67
C ALA A 164 -6.93 -2.54 6.98
N ALA A 165 -5.73 -2.37 6.44
CA ALA A 165 -4.61 -3.26 6.71
C ALA A 165 -3.28 -2.52 6.68
N LEU A 166 -2.34 -3.03 7.48
CA LEU A 166 -0.97 -2.58 7.57
C LEU A 166 -0.06 -3.80 7.46
N LEU A 167 0.77 -3.83 6.42
CA LEU A 167 1.81 -4.84 6.21
C LEU A 167 3.16 -4.14 6.19
N VAL A 168 4.06 -4.56 7.07
CA VAL A 168 5.46 -4.08 7.10
C VAL A 168 6.38 -5.29 7.17
N VAL A 169 7.37 -5.31 6.28
CA VAL A 169 8.40 -6.35 6.22
C VAL A 169 9.78 -5.77 6.50
N SER A 170 10.61 -6.55 7.18
CA SER A 170 12.01 -6.26 7.47
C SER A 170 12.79 -7.56 7.65
N GLU A 171 14.09 -7.48 7.89
CA GLU A 171 14.89 -8.65 8.19
C GLU A 171 14.48 -9.24 9.55
N THR A 172 14.40 -10.57 9.63
CA THR A 172 14.09 -11.30 10.87
C THR A 172 15.03 -12.49 11.04
N PRO A 173 15.15 -13.06 12.26
CA PRO A 173 15.96 -14.27 12.48
C PRO A 173 15.55 -15.49 11.65
N TYR A 174 14.36 -15.48 11.04
CA TYR A 174 13.82 -16.56 10.23
C TYR A 174 14.18 -16.42 8.73
N GLY A 175 14.87 -15.35 8.33
CA GLY A 175 15.34 -15.12 6.98
C GLY A 175 14.21 -15.12 5.94
N GLU A 176 14.44 -15.77 4.79
CA GLU A 176 13.48 -15.79 3.67
C GLU A 176 12.15 -16.51 3.98
N LEU A 177 12.07 -17.27 5.08
CA LEU A 177 10.87 -18.01 5.46
C LEU A 177 9.80 -17.10 6.10
N TYR A 178 10.22 -15.99 6.72
CA TYR A 178 9.31 -15.08 7.39
C TYR A 178 9.94 -13.68 7.55
N ASP A 179 9.37 -12.68 6.90
CA ASP A 179 9.88 -11.29 6.91
C ASP A 179 8.87 -10.27 7.47
N ARG A 180 7.69 -10.72 7.92
CA ARG A 180 6.60 -9.83 8.36
C ARG A 180 6.82 -9.37 9.80
N VAL A 181 7.26 -8.12 9.95
CA VAL A 181 7.38 -7.49 11.27
C VAL A 181 6.07 -6.87 11.74
N VAL A 182 5.17 -6.46 10.84
CA VAL A 182 3.78 -6.08 11.15
C VAL A 182 2.85 -6.64 10.09
N ASP A 183 1.78 -7.31 10.50
CA ASP A 183 0.69 -7.76 9.62
C ASP A 183 -0.62 -7.67 10.39
N LEU A 184 -1.25 -6.49 10.33
CA LEU A 184 -2.45 -6.16 11.08
C LEU A 184 -3.60 -5.86 10.12
N ARG A 185 -4.78 -6.37 10.46
CA ARG A 185 -5.96 -6.31 9.60
C ARG A 185 -7.21 -6.04 10.43
N VAL A 186 -7.99 -5.06 9.97
CA VAL A 186 -9.38 -4.87 10.35
C VAL A 186 -10.20 -5.22 9.12
N ASP A 187 -10.79 -6.42 9.12
CA ASP A 187 -11.45 -6.95 7.92
C ASP A 187 -12.87 -6.42 7.73
N TYR A 188 -13.55 -5.98 8.80
CA TYR A 188 -14.82 -5.27 8.74
C TYR A 188 -15.06 -4.43 10.00
N SER A 189 -15.28 -3.13 9.84
CA SER A 189 -15.60 -2.20 10.92
C SER A 189 -16.24 -0.92 10.36
N PRO A 190 -17.09 -0.19 11.12
CA PRO A 190 -17.49 1.17 10.75
C PRO A 190 -16.35 2.20 10.83
N ASN A 191 -15.28 1.92 11.60
CA ASN A 191 -14.14 2.81 11.86
C ASN A 191 -12.79 2.08 11.70
N PRO A 192 -12.52 1.44 10.54
CA PRO A 192 -11.41 0.49 10.42
C PRO A 192 -10.02 1.14 10.54
N VAL A 193 -9.89 2.41 10.19
CA VAL A 193 -8.60 3.13 10.30
C VAL A 193 -8.25 3.37 11.77
N GLN A 194 -9.23 3.73 12.60
CA GLN A 194 -9.02 3.95 14.03
C GLN A 194 -8.69 2.63 14.73
N GLU A 195 -9.46 1.57 14.45
CA GLU A 195 -9.19 0.23 15.02
C GLU A 195 -7.82 -0.32 14.60
N LEU A 196 -7.37 -0.04 13.36
CA LEU A 196 -6.04 -0.46 12.91
C LEU A 196 -4.92 0.22 13.71
N ILE A 197 -5.10 1.49 14.13
CA ILE A 197 -4.16 2.20 14.99
C ILE A 197 -4.15 1.57 16.38
N GLU A 198 -5.32 1.27 16.94
CA GLU A 198 -5.43 0.59 18.24
C GLU A 198 -4.76 -0.78 18.24
N LEU A 199 -4.95 -1.56 17.17
CA LEU A 199 -4.24 -2.82 16.97
C LEU A 199 -2.73 -2.62 16.89
N TYR A 200 -2.25 -1.54 16.27
CA TYR A 200 -0.83 -1.23 16.22
C TYR A 200 -0.25 -0.86 17.60
N GLU A 201 -0.96 -0.08 18.39
CA GLU A 201 -0.55 0.25 19.76
C GLU A 201 -0.48 -1.00 20.64
N ILE A 202 -1.46 -1.91 20.53
CA ILE A 202 -1.44 -3.22 21.19
C ILE A 202 -0.23 -4.04 20.72
N HIS A 203 -0.01 -4.12 19.40
CA HIS A 203 1.12 -4.83 18.82
C HIS A 203 2.47 -4.29 19.32
N LYS A 204 2.60 -2.97 19.46
CA LYS A 204 3.81 -2.30 19.98
C LYS A 204 4.02 -2.56 21.47
N ALA A 205 2.95 -2.63 22.27
CA ALA A 205 3.04 -2.89 23.70
C ALA A 205 3.35 -4.36 24.06
N LEU A 206 3.03 -5.30 23.16
CA LEU A 206 3.24 -6.75 23.36
C LEU A 206 4.59 -7.26 22.83
N ARG A 207 5.44 -6.39 22.27
CA ARG A 207 6.77 -6.72 21.75
C ARG A 207 7.85 -6.04 22.55
#